data_AF-A0A9X6TFX9-F1
#
_entry.id   AF-A0A9X6TFX9-F1
#
_cell.length_a   1.000
_cell.length_b   1.000
_cell.length_c   1.000
_cell.angle_alpha   90.00
_cell.angle_beta   90.00
_cell.angle_gamma   90.00
#
_symmetry.space_group_name_H-M   'P 1'
#
loop_
_entity.id
_entity.type
_entity.pdbx_description
1 polymer ?
#
loop_
_entity_poly.entity_id
_entity_poly.type
_entity_poly.pdbx_seq_one_letter_code
_entity_poly.pdbx_strand_id
1 'polypeptide(L)' 'MKDGVVLMYCKDGVLYPVALTNEQNEMLQLSSMLFQLLKVIFDKPQGQAINLLEGKQNETI' A
#
# COMPACT_ATOMS: atom_id res chain seq x y z
N MET A 1 9.92 -3.23 1.28
CA MET A 1 9.41 -2.07 0.52
C MET A 1 9.97 -0.80 1.15
N LYS A 2 10.25 0.25 0.38
CA LYS A 2 10.57 1.57 0.95
C LYS A 2 9.28 2.21 1.48
N ASP A 3 9.38 3.01 2.53
CA ASP A 3 8.24 3.72 3.09
C ASP A 3 7.60 4.66 2.05
N GLY A 4 6.27 4.63 1.96
CA GLY A 4 5.52 5.39 0.97
C GLY A 4 4.02 5.12 1.07
N VAL A 5 3.24 5.88 0.31
CA VAL A 5 1.79 5.67 0.23
C VAL A 5 1.49 4.46 -0.64
N VAL A 6 0.40 3.74 -0.33
CA VAL A 6 -0.10 2.62 -1.14
C VAL A 6 -1.53 2.92 -1.60
N LEU A 7 -1.87 2.49 -2.81
CA LEU A 7 -3.21 2.64 -3.36
C LEU A 7 -4.02 1.35 -3.16
N MET A 8 -5.18 1.48 -2.51
CA MET A 8 -6.15 0.41 -2.31
C MET A 8 -7.48 0.83 -2.91
N TYR A 9 -8.16 -0.07 -3.60
CA TYR A 9 -9.52 0.12 -4.08
C TYR A 9 -10.52 -0.35 -3.00
N CYS A 10 -11.39 0.54 -2.53
CA CYS A 10 -12.44 0.20 -1.58
C CYS A 10 -13.75 -0.09 -2.33
N LYS A 11 -14.25 -1.32 -2.20
CA LYS A 11 -15.54 -1.74 -2.76
C LYS A 11 -16.33 -2.51 -1.70
N ASP A 12 -17.53 -2.02 -1.39
CA ASP A 12 -18.46 -2.64 -0.43
C ASP A 12 -17.81 -2.91 0.93
N GLY A 13 -16.93 -2.01 1.39
CA GLY A 13 -16.21 -2.14 2.66
C GLY A 13 -14.99 -3.07 2.61
N VAL A 14 -14.65 -3.62 1.45
CA VAL A 14 -13.49 -4.50 1.23
C VAL A 14 -12.38 -3.73 0.50
N LEU A 15 -11.14 -3.81 1.00
CA LEU A 15 -9.96 -3.21 0.37
C LEU A 15 -9.28 -4.21 -0.56
N TYR A 16 -9.06 -3.79 -1.81
CA TYR A 16 -8.37 -4.56 -2.83
C TYR A 16 -7.05 -3.86 -3.19
N PRO A 17 -5.91 -4.59 -3.22
CA PRO A 17 -4.64 -4.00 -3.64
C PRO A 17 -4.70 -3.61 -5.11
N VAL A 18 -4.21 -2.41 -5.42
CA VAL A 18 -4.02 -1.96 -6.80
C VAL A 18 -2.57 -2.20 -7.19
N ALA A 19 -2.36 -3.07 -8.17
CA ALA A 19 -1.03 -3.28 -8.75
C ALA A 19 -0.68 -2.08 -9.66
N LEU A 20 0.46 -1.45 -9.39
CA LEU A 20 0.96 -0.32 -10.16
C LEU A 20 2.26 -0.72 -10.87
N THR A 21 2.48 -0.16 -12.06
CA THR A 21 3.80 -0.14 -12.67
C THR A 21 4.73 0.79 -11.87
N ASN A 22 6.04 0.70 -12.12
CA ASN A 22 7.02 1.56 -11.45
C ASN A 22 6.72 3.05 -11.67
N GLU A 23 6.43 3.44 -12.92
CA GLU A 23 6.11 4.82 -13.29
C GLU A 23 4.83 5.32 -12.58
N GLN A 24 3.79 4.50 -12.51
CA GLN A 24 2.56 4.84 -11.80
C GLN A 24 2.80 5.02 -10.29
N ASN A 25 3.63 4.17 -9.69
CA ASN A 25 4.01 4.31 -8.29
C ASN A 25 4.82 5.58 -8.05
N GLU A 26 5.77 5.93 -8.93
CA GLU A 26 6.53 7.18 -8.83
C GLU A 26 5.63 8.41 -8.89
N MET A 27 4.66 8.42 -9.81
CA MET A 27 3.65 9.49 -9.87
C MET A 27 2.81 9.57 -8.59
N LEU A 28 2.43 8.43 -8.01
CA LEU A 28 1.68 8.38 -6.75
C LEU A 28 2.50 8.96 -5.58
N GLN A 29 3.77 8.57 -5.44
CA GLN A 29 4.63 9.12 -4.39
C GLN A 29 4.84 10.62 -4.57
N LEU A 30 5.15 11.08 -5.80
CA LEU A 30 5.34 12.50 -6.10
C LEU A 30 4.08 13.32 -5.80
N SER A 31 2.91 12.83 -6.24
CA SER A 31 1.64 13.52 -6.02
C SER A 31 1.27 13.59 -4.53
N SER A 32 1.58 12.55 -3.75
CA SER A 32 1.37 12.57 -2.29
C SER A 32 2.21 13.61 -1.55
N MET A 33 3.39 13.95 -2.09
CA MET A 33 4.27 14.97 -1.52
C MET A 33 3.88 16.38 -1.95
N LEU A 34 3.52 16.57 -3.23
CA LEU A 34 3.26 17.88 -3.80
C LEU A 34 1.83 18.38 -3.56
N PHE A 35 0.86 17.47 -3.54
CA PHE A 35 -0.54 17.81 -3.42
C PHE A 35 -1.08 17.28 -2.09
N GLN A 36 -1.33 18.18 -1.14
CA GLN A 36 -2.01 17.89 0.14
C GLN A 36 -3.45 17.34 -0.01
N LEU A 37 -3.93 17.12 -1.24
CA LEU A 37 -5.18 16.44 -1.56
C LEU A 37 -5.24 15.02 -1.00
N LEU A 38 -4.11 14.32 -0.93
CA LEU A 38 -4.01 13.01 -0.29
C LEU A 38 -3.54 13.19 1.15
N LYS A 39 -4.48 13.44 2.06
CA LYS A 39 -4.19 13.49 3.50
C LYS A 39 -3.84 12.09 4.01
N VAL A 40 -2.57 11.88 4.31
CA VAL A 40 -2.13 10.66 5.01
C VAL A 40 -2.37 10.82 6.51
N ILE A 41 -3.11 9.90 7.10
CA ILE A 41 -3.44 9.88 8.54
C ILE A 41 -2.43 8.96 9.24
N PHE A 42 -1.29 9.52 9.65
CA PHE A 42 -0.19 8.76 10.26
C PHE A 42 -0.48 8.32 11.71
N ASP A 43 -1.43 8.95 12.39
CA ASP A 43 -1.81 8.68 13.78
C ASP A 43 -2.82 7.53 13.93
N LYS A 44 -3.37 7.00 12.82
CA LYS A 44 -4.38 5.93 12.82
C LYS A 44 -4.02 4.83 11.83
N PRO A 45 -3.06 3.96 12.17
CA PRO A 45 -2.60 2.91 11.25
C PRO A 45 -3.70 1.87 10.97
N GLN A 46 -3.74 1.34 9.74
CA GLN A 46 -4.65 0.25 9.34
C GLN A 46 -4.22 -1.14 9.85
N GLY A 47 -3.18 -1.22 10.68
CA GLY A 47 -2.58 -2.47 11.17
C GLY A 47 -1.25 -2.78 10.49
N GLN A 48 -0.64 -3.90 10.89
CA GLN A 48 0.65 -4.33 10.33
C GLN A 48 0.44 -4.98 8.95
N ALA A 49 1.16 -4.48 7.94
CA ALA A 49 1.21 -5.15 6.64
C ALA A 49 2.02 -6.45 6.74
N ILE A 50 1.49 -7.53 6.18
CA ILE A 50 2.17 -8.83 6.09
C ILE A 50 2.48 -9.14 4.63
N ASN A 51 3.73 -9.50 4.32
CA ASN A 51 4.08 -9.96 2.98
C ASN A 51 3.67 -11.43 2.83
N LEU A 52 2.61 -11.69 2.06
CA LEU A 52 2.08 -13.04 1.87
C LEU A 52 3.01 -13.96 1.05
N LEU A 53 4.01 -13.40 0.36
CA LEU A 53 5.01 -14.20 -0.37
C LEU A 53 6.07 -14.79 0.56
N GLU A 54 6.32 -14.15 1.70
CA GLU A 54 7.31 -14.61 2.68
C GLU A 54 6.76 -15.72 3.60
N GLY A 55 5.43 -15.84 3.72
CA GLY A 55 4.75 -16.77 4.63
C GLY A 55 4.76 -18.25 4.22
N LYS A 56 5.28 -18.63 3.04
CA LYS A 56 5.26 -20.03 2.55
C LYS A 56 6.54 -20.84 2.81
N GLN A 57 7.56 -20.27 3.46
CA GLN A 57 8.83 -20.99 3.67
C GLN A 57 8.80 -22.04 4.80
N ASN A 58 7.78 -22.03 5.67
CA ASN A 58 7.74 -22.89 6.86
C ASN A 58 6.73 -24.06 6.81
N GLU A 59 6.16 -24.37 5.64
CA GLU A 59 5.23 -25.50 5.46
C GLU A 59 5.87 -26.66 4.66
N THR A 60 7.10 -27.05 5.01
CA THR A 60 7.65 -28.35 4.55
C THR A 60 7.57 -29.33 5.70
N ILE A 61 6.57 -30.23 5.63
CA ILE A 61 6.49 -31.48 6.40
C ILE A 61 7.36 -32.52 5.70
#